data_AF-A0A0F9HCQ4-F1
#
_entry.id   AF-A0A0F9HCQ4-F1
#
_cell.length_a   1.000
_cell.length_b   1.000
_cell.length_c   1.000
_cell.angle_alpha   90.00
_cell.angle_beta   90.00
_cell.angle_gamma   90.00
#
_symmetry.space_group_name_H-M   'P 1'
#
loop_
_entity.id
_entity.type
_entity.pdbx_description
1 polymer ?
#
loop_
_entity_poly.entity_id
_entity_poly.type
_entity_poly.pdbx_seq_one_letter_code
_entity_poly.pdbx_strand_id
1 'polypeptide(L)' 'MDKTGWKAIAIIFILLFTLGSLFIVWAWVYGTDLIEKENECVYNICSDEGYDAYIYDDVESICYCYKNNEIVYQEFIR' A
#
# COMPACT_ATOMS: atom_id res chain seq x y z
N MET A 1 -11.61 42.30 -12.17
CA MET A 1 -10.92 41.50 -11.15
C MET A 1 -9.75 42.31 -10.66
N ASP A 2 -9.65 42.60 -9.35
CA ASP A 2 -8.56 43.42 -8.83
C ASP A 2 -7.20 42.72 -9.08
N LYS A 3 -6.15 43.49 -9.38
CA LYS A 3 -4.81 42.97 -9.75
C LYS A 3 -4.22 42.06 -8.67
N THR A 4 -4.70 42.20 -7.44
CA THR A 4 -4.30 41.46 -6.24
C THR A 4 -5.01 40.10 -6.12
N GLY A 5 -6.25 39.98 -6.59
CA GLY A 5 -7.07 38.77 -6.44
C GLY A 5 -6.60 37.59 -7.29
N TRP A 6 -6.16 37.85 -8.54
CA TRP A 6 -5.63 36.79 -9.41
C TRP A 6 -4.36 36.16 -8.84
N LYS A 7 -3.49 36.97 -8.22
CA LYS A 7 -2.25 36.48 -7.61
C LYS A 7 -2.53 35.55 -6.43
N ALA A 8 -3.51 35.88 -5.59
CA ALA A 8 -3.91 35.03 -4.48
C ALA A 8 -4.46 33.67 -4.97
N ILE A 9 -5.32 33.69 -5.98
CA ILE A 9 -5.87 32.46 -6.59
C ILE A 9 -4.76 31.60 -7.19
N ALA A 10 -3.80 32.21 -7.89
CA ALA A 10 -2.67 31.49 -8.47
C ALA A 10 -1.80 30.79 -7.41
N ILE A 11 -1.53 31.45 -6.28
CA ILE A 11 -0.76 30.86 -5.17
C ILE A 11 -1.50 29.67 -4.56
N ILE A 12 -2.81 29.81 -4.30
CA ILE A 12 -3.64 28.72 -3.78
C ILE A 12 -3.63 27.52 -4.72
N PHE A 13 -3.74 27.77 -6.03
CA PHE A 13 -3.72 26.70 -7.03
C PHE A 13 -2.39 25.96 -7.05
N ILE A 14 -1.27 26.69 -6.98
CA ILE A 14 0.07 26.08 -6.90
C ILE A 14 0.18 25.20 -5.64
N LEU A 15 -0.25 25.70 -4.49
CA LEU A 15 -0.21 24.92 -3.23
C LEU A 15 -1.05 23.65 -3.33
N LEU A 16 -2.30 23.77 -3.79
CA LEU A 16 -3.18 22.61 -3.98
C LEU A 16 -2.60 21.60 -4.97
N PHE A 17 -1.99 22.07 -6.05
CA PHE A 17 -1.34 21.21 -7.03
C PHE A 17 -0.11 20.49 -6.44
N THR A 18 0.71 21.19 -5.67
CA THR A 18 1.87 20.58 -4.99
C THR A 18 1.44 19.54 -3.95
N LEU A 19 0.43 19.83 -3.13
CA LEU A 19 -0.09 18.87 -2.15
C LEU A 19 -0.75 17.67 -2.82
N GLY A 20 -1.53 17.90 -3.88
CA GLY A 20 -2.17 16.85 -4.64
C GLY A 20 -1.16 15.91 -5.32
N SER A 21 -0.12 16.46 -5.94
CA SER A 21 0.94 15.64 -6.55
C SER A 21 1.73 14.83 -5.52
N LEU A 22 2.06 15.42 -4.36
CA LEU A 22 2.69 14.69 -3.25
C LEU A 22 1.81 13.53 -2.76
N PHE A 23 0.50 13.77 -2.62
CA PHE A 23 -0.45 12.74 -2.21
C PHE A 23 -0.51 11.60 -3.24
N ILE A 24 -0.55 11.90 -4.54
CA ILE A 24 -0.57 10.88 -5.59
C ILE A 24 0.70 10.03 -5.56
N VAL A 25 1.87 10.65 -5.43
CA VAL A 25 3.16 9.92 -5.33
C VAL A 25 3.16 9.01 -4.10
N TRP A 26 2.73 9.53 -2.94
CA TRP A 26 2.65 8.74 -1.72
C TRP A 26 1.69 7.55 -1.86
N ALA A 27 0.48 7.78 -2.40
CA ALA A 27 -0.50 6.73 -2.61
C ALA A 27 -0.02 5.66 -3.59
N TRP A 28 0.70 6.07 -4.64
CA TRP A 28 1.30 5.14 -5.59
C TRP A 28 2.35 4.25 -4.91
N VAL A 29 3.29 4.85 -4.18
CA VAL A 29 4.34 4.11 -3.46
C VAL A 29 3.75 3.15 -2.43
N TYR A 30 2.77 3.61 -1.64
CA TYR A 30 2.10 2.77 -0.66
C TYR A 30 1.34 1.61 -1.32
N GLY A 31 0.62 1.88 -2.40
CA GLY A 31 -0.11 0.85 -3.14
C GLY A 31 0.82 -0.20 -3.76
N THR A 32 1.97 0.22 -4.31
CA THR A 32 2.96 -0.73 -4.85
C THR A 32 3.62 -1.56 -3.77
N ASP A 33 3.93 -0.98 -2.60
CA ASP A 33 4.51 -1.71 -1.46
C ASP A 33 3.56 -2.80 -0.95
N LEU A 34 2.26 -2.48 -0.82
CA LEU A 34 1.25 -3.47 -0.43
C LEU A 34 1.16 -4.63 -1.42
N ILE A 35 1.14 -4.35 -2.73
CA ILE A 35 1.09 -5.40 -3.76
C ILE A 35 2.36 -6.26 -3.72
N GLU A 36 3.53 -5.66 -3.48
CA GLU A 36 4.79 -6.39 -3.38
C GLU A 36 4.79 -7.34 -2.18
N LYS A 37 4.32 -6.86 -1.02
CA LYS A 37 4.20 -7.68 0.20
C LYS A 37 3.14 -8.77 0.09
N GLU A 38 2.01 -8.49 -0.56
CA GLU A 38 0.99 -9.50 -0.83
C GLU A 38 1.54 -10.58 -1.77
N ASN A 39 2.25 -10.18 -2.83
CA ASN A 39 2.91 -11.13 -3.73
C ASN A 39 3.98 -11.95 -3.00
N GLU A 40 4.76 -11.34 -2.11
CA GLU A 40 5.74 -12.05 -1.29
C GLU A 40 5.06 -13.09 -0.38
N CYS A 41 3.95 -12.72 0.25
CA CYS A 41 3.15 -13.64 1.06
C CYS A 41 2.67 -14.85 0.25
N VAL A 42 2.14 -14.64 -0.95
CA VAL A 42 1.60 -15.72 -1.79
C VAL A 42 2.69 -16.57 -2.43
N TYR A 43 3.66 -15.92 -3.08
CA TYR A 43 4.56 -16.58 -4.00
C TYR A 43 5.89 -17.00 -3.36
N ASN A 44 6.32 -16.35 -2.27
CA ASN A 44 7.56 -16.71 -1.59
C ASN A 44 7.32 -17.47 -0.29
N ILE A 45 6.27 -17.12 0.46
CA ILE A 45 6.02 -17.69 1.80
C ILE A 45 5.02 -18.85 1.73
N CYS A 46 3.82 -18.62 1.20
CA CYS A 46 2.76 -19.62 1.16
C CYS A 46 2.69 -20.39 -0.18
N SER A 47 3.75 -20.37 -1.00
CA SER A 47 3.73 -21.00 -2.34
C SER A 47 3.99 -22.50 -2.34
N ASP A 48 4.50 -23.05 -1.23
CA ASP A 48 4.75 -24.48 -1.11
C ASP A 48 3.45 -25.30 -1.18
N GLU A 49 3.55 -26.53 -1.70
CA GLU A 49 2.43 -27.48 -1.93
C GLU A 49 1.66 -27.88 -0.65
N GLY A 50 2.04 -27.33 0.50
CA GLY A 50 1.46 -27.62 1.78
C GLY A 50 0.32 -26.71 2.20
N TYR A 51 0.11 -25.57 1.56
CA TYR A 51 -0.85 -24.55 1.99
C TYR A 51 -2.04 -24.45 1.04
N ASP A 52 -3.25 -24.34 1.60
CA ASP A 52 -4.51 -24.26 0.85
C ASP A 52 -4.99 -22.82 0.69
N ALA A 53 -4.57 -21.92 1.59
CA ALA A 53 -4.93 -20.51 1.59
C ALA A 53 -3.87 -19.66 2.29
N TYR A 54 -3.92 -18.36 2.04
CA TYR A 54 -3.07 -17.36 2.69
C TYR A 54 -3.91 -16.15 3.12
N ILE A 55 -3.45 -15.45 4.16
CA ILE A 55 -3.97 -14.13 4.54
C ILE A 55 -2.77 -13.24 4.83
N TYR A 56 -2.68 -12.10 4.15
CA TYR A 56 -1.73 -11.05 4.49
C TYR A 56 -2.43 -9.99 5.34
N ASP A 57 -1.93 -9.78 6.57
CA ASP A 57 -2.36 -8.70 7.46
C ASP A 57 -1.45 -7.48 7.21
N ASP A 58 -2.02 -6.43 6.62
CA ASP A 58 -1.29 -5.21 6.26
C ASP A 58 -0.96 -4.32 7.46
N VAL A 59 -1.69 -4.46 8.58
CA VAL A 59 -1.49 -3.67 9.80
C VAL A 59 -0.31 -4.20 10.59
N GLU A 60 -0.25 -5.51 10.78
CA GLU A 60 0.85 -6.17 11.50
C GLU A 60 2.00 -6.60 10.58
N SER A 61 1.80 -6.52 9.26
CA SER A 61 2.72 -6.99 8.22
C SER A 61 3.07 -8.48 8.40
N ILE A 62 2.05 -9.30 8.68
CA ILE A 62 2.20 -10.74 8.89
C ILE A 62 1.52 -11.48 7.75
N CYS A 63 2.23 -12.44 7.18
CA CYS A 63 1.68 -13.43 6.26
C CYS A 63 1.32 -14.69 7.03
N TYR A 64 0.06 -15.12 6.92
CA TYR A 64 -0.48 -16.33 7.53
C TYR A 64 -0.76 -17.36 6.45
N CYS A 65 -0.12 -18.53 6.52
CA CYS A 65 -0.41 -19.65 5.63
C CYS A 65 -1.31 -20.67 6.33
N TYR A 66 -2.35 -21.09 5.63
CA TYR A 66 -3.37 -22.00 6.14
C TYR A 66 -3.29 -23.36 5.46
N LYS A 67 -3.57 -24.42 6.22
CA LYS A 67 -3.79 -25.77 5.72
C LYS A 67 -4.94 -26.39 6.49
N ASN A 68 -5.90 -27.01 5.80
CA ASN A 68 -7.11 -27.54 6.42
C ASN A 68 -7.81 -26.55 7.37
N ASN A 69 -7.82 -25.26 7.00
CA ASN A 69 -8.43 -24.17 7.76
C ASN A 69 -7.73 -23.82 9.10
N GLU A 70 -6.50 -24.29 9.32
CA GLU A 70 -5.66 -23.94 10.47
C GLU A 70 -4.42 -23.16 10.04
N ILE A 71 -3.97 -22.21 10.85
CA ILE A 71 -2.71 -21.50 10.64
C ILE A 71 -1.57 -22.47 10.95
N VAL A 72 -0.82 -22.83 9.91
CA VAL A 72 0.30 -23.78 10.02
C VAL A 72 1.66 -23.09 9.92
N TYR A 73 1.70 -21.89 9.35
CA TYR A 73 2.91 -21.08 9.25
C TYR A 73 2.55 -19.58 9.28
N GLN A 74 3.43 -18.78 9.87
CA GLN A 74 3.32 -17.34 9.87
C GLN A 74 4.71 -16.70 9.81
N GLU A 75 4.85 -15.65 9.02
CA GLU A 75 6.11 -14.91 8.88
C GLU A 75 5.84 -13.40 8.77
N PHE A 76 6.73 -12.61 9.38
CA PHE A 76 6.70 -11.16 9.29
C PHE A 76 7.36 -10.72 7.99
N ILE A 77 6.65 -9.92 7.20
CA ILE A 77 7.16 -9.30 5.98
C ILE A 77 7.56 -7.86 6.35
N ARG A 78 8.79 -7.45 6.01
CA ARG A 78 9.34 -6.14 6.38
C ARG A 78 9.30 -5.16 5.21
#